data_AF-A0A2V2UEJ3-F1
#
_entry.id   AF-A0A2V2UEJ3-F1
#
_cell.length_a   1.000
_cell.length_b   1.000
_cell.length_c   1.000
_cell.angle_alpha   90.00
_cell.angle_beta   90.00
_cell.angle_gamma   90.00
#
_symmetry.space_group_name_H-M   'P 1'
#
loop_
_entity.id
_entity.type
_entity.pdbx_description
1 polymer ?
#
loop_
_entity_poly.entity_id
_entity_poly.type
_entity_poly.pdbx_seq_one_letter_code
_entity_poly.pdbx_strand_id
1 'polypeptide(L)'
;MSPTKNVETLLKMYEIYDRHRDSVLWFLEDLDAGSYEEYDQKYAGASSSRCHFTTVCGFFELSGVLVNSRLIDQKLYFDLFNPAPFWEKCRVIVEGMRNHRPHIYENFESLNSRRLEWQKKRKDKRGIAKT
;
A
#
# COMPACT_ATOMS: atom_id res chain seq x y z
N MET A 1 -2.21 22.51 -2.97
CA MET A 1 -1.72 22.51 -1.57
C MET A 1 -0.38 23.24 -1.53
N SER A 2 -0.09 24.04 -0.50
CA SER A 2 1.24 24.67 -0.40
C SER A 2 2.33 23.60 -0.21
N PRO A 3 3.56 23.81 -0.71
CA PRO A 3 4.67 22.87 -0.55
C PRO A 3 4.86 22.42 0.91
N THR A 4 4.75 23.35 1.86
CA THR A 4 4.89 23.08 3.31
C THR A 4 3.87 22.07 3.84
N LYS A 5 2.59 22.18 3.46
CA LYS A 5 1.54 21.23 3.90
C LYS A 5 1.78 19.82 3.35
N ASN A 6 2.34 19.70 2.14
CA ASN A 6 2.68 18.43 1.52
C ASN A 6 3.79 17.71 2.31
N VAL A 7 4.85 18.46 2.66
CA VAL A 7 5.95 17.95 3.50
C VAL A 7 5.45 17.48 4.87
N GLU A 8 4.66 18.29 5.57
CA GLU A 8 4.08 17.92 6.87
C GLU A 8 3.24 16.65 6.78
N THR A 9 2.46 16.49 5.71
CA THR A 9 1.63 15.29 5.51
C THR A 9 2.51 14.07 5.28
N LEU A 10 3.55 14.17 4.44
CA LEU A 10 4.48 13.07 4.19
C LEU A 10 5.25 12.65 5.45
N LEU A 11 5.69 13.62 6.27
CA LEU A 11 6.36 13.33 7.55
C LEU A 11 5.43 12.57 8.50
N LYS A 12 4.18 13.01 8.66
CA LYS A 12 3.19 12.30 9.48
C LYS A 12 2.90 10.89 8.97
N MET A 13 2.81 10.71 7.65
CA MET A 13 2.65 9.38 7.07
C MET A 13 3.86 8.49 7.35
N TYR A 14 5.08 9.04 7.27
CA TYR A 14 6.29 8.31 7.60
C TYR A 14 6.31 7.90 9.09
N GLU A 15 5.94 8.80 10.00
CA GLU A 15 5.81 8.48 11.43
C GLU A 15 4.78 7.38 11.70
N ILE A 16 3.64 7.40 11.00
CA ILE A 16 2.62 6.34 11.11
C ILE A 16 3.20 5.01 10.61
N TYR A 17 3.85 5.02 9.45
CA TYR A 17 4.45 3.83 8.86
C TYR A 17 5.51 3.22 9.79
N ASP A 18 6.42 4.06 10.30
CA ASP A 18 7.51 3.63 11.19
C ASP A 18 6.99 3.10 12.54
N ARG A 19 5.96 3.74 13.11
CA ARG A 19 5.29 3.23 14.32
C ARG A 19 4.68 1.84 14.13
N HIS A 20 4.36 1.48 12.89
CA HIS A 20 3.82 0.17 12.53
C HIS A 20 4.86 -0.75 11.88
N ARG A 21 6.17 -0.50 12.08
CA ARG A 21 7.27 -1.32 11.55
C ARG A 21 7.11 -2.82 11.79
N ASP A 22 6.61 -3.23 12.96
CA ASP A 22 6.41 -4.66 13.25
C ASP A 22 5.30 -5.26 12.39
N SER A 23 4.25 -4.48 12.09
CA SER A 23 3.19 -4.90 11.17
C SER A 23 3.69 -4.97 9.74
N VAL A 24 4.56 -4.03 9.35
CA VAL A 24 5.21 -4.02 8.03
C VAL A 24 6.10 -5.26 7.85
N LEU A 25 6.92 -5.57 8.84
CA LEU A 25 7.79 -6.75 8.85
C LEU A 25 6.97 -8.03 8.80
N TRP A 26 5.99 -8.17 9.69
CA TRP A 26 5.08 -9.32 9.68
C TRP A 26 4.38 -9.48 8.32
N PHE A 27 3.93 -8.38 7.72
CA PHE A 27 3.27 -8.44 6.43
C PHE A 27 4.21 -8.93 5.33
N LEU A 28 5.48 -8.50 5.30
CA LEU A 28 6.41 -8.88 4.25
C LEU A 28 7.05 -10.26 4.48
N GLU A 29 7.28 -10.66 5.72
CA GLU A 29 8.01 -11.89 6.05
C GLU A 29 7.08 -13.05 6.44
N ASP A 30 6.01 -12.78 7.21
CA ASP A 30 5.22 -13.83 7.88
C ASP A 30 3.83 -14.05 7.28
N LEU A 31 3.24 -13.07 6.59
CA LEU A 31 1.98 -13.27 5.88
C LEU A 31 2.18 -14.34 4.80
N ASP A 32 1.52 -15.47 4.96
CA ASP A 32 1.64 -16.61 4.05
C ASP A 32 0.24 -17.21 3.83
N ALA A 33 -0.47 -16.70 2.84
CA ALA A 33 -1.75 -17.24 2.40
C ALA A 33 -1.94 -17.00 0.91
N GLY A 34 -2.23 -18.06 0.17
CA GLY A 34 -2.46 -18.03 -1.28
C GLY A 34 -3.90 -17.71 -1.68
N SER A 35 -4.82 -17.66 -0.71
CA SER A 35 -6.25 -17.39 -0.92
C SER A 35 -6.87 -16.67 0.28
N TYR A 36 -8.09 -16.15 0.10
CA TYR A 36 -8.85 -15.59 1.22
C TYR A 36 -9.24 -16.67 2.24
N GLU A 37 -9.55 -17.88 1.79
CA GLU A 37 -9.91 -19.01 2.65
C GLU A 37 -8.74 -19.43 3.53
N GLU A 38 -7.53 -19.54 2.97
CA GLU A 38 -6.32 -19.83 3.75
C GLU A 38 -6.00 -18.70 4.73
N TYR A 39 -6.16 -17.44 4.30
CA TYR A 39 -5.99 -16.29 5.18
C TYR A 39 -6.97 -16.33 6.35
N ASP A 40 -8.25 -16.61 6.09
CA ASP A 40 -9.28 -16.68 7.12
C ASP A 40 -8.99 -17.84 8.09
N GLN A 41 -8.57 -19.00 7.58
CA GLN A 41 -8.18 -20.13 8.43
C GLN A 41 -6.95 -19.85 9.30
N LYS A 42 -5.88 -19.26 8.73
CA LYS A 42 -4.62 -19.00 9.45
C LYS A 42 -4.71 -17.80 10.40
N TYR A 43 -5.50 -16.80 10.05
CA TYR A 43 -5.45 -15.48 10.70
C TYR A 43 -6.83 -14.95 11.16
N ALA A 44 -7.85 -15.82 11.29
CA ALA A 44 -9.17 -15.46 11.82
C ALA A 44 -9.15 -14.81 13.21
N GLY A 45 -10.30 -14.22 13.56
CA GLY A 45 -10.56 -13.66 14.89
C GLY A 45 -9.84 -12.33 15.16
N ALA A 46 -9.68 -11.99 16.45
CA ALA A 46 -8.97 -10.80 16.91
C ALA A 46 -7.47 -11.08 17.14
N SER A 47 -6.87 -11.91 16.28
CA SER A 47 -5.45 -12.26 16.36
C SER A 47 -4.57 -11.05 16.06
N SER A 48 -3.37 -11.01 16.65
CA SER A 48 -2.34 -10.01 16.34
C SER A 48 -2.02 -9.97 14.84
N SER A 49 -2.01 -11.13 14.18
CA SER A 49 -1.83 -11.27 12.72
C SER A 49 -2.87 -10.50 11.90
N ARG A 50 -4.16 -10.60 12.27
CA ARG A 50 -5.21 -9.82 11.59
C ARG A 50 -5.02 -8.32 11.80
N CYS A 51 -4.58 -7.91 12.99
CA CYS A 51 -4.25 -6.51 13.26
C CYS A 51 -3.09 -6.02 12.38
N HIS A 52 -2.03 -6.82 12.20
CA HIS A 52 -0.93 -6.47 11.31
C HIS A 52 -1.40 -6.32 9.86
N PHE A 53 -2.18 -7.28 9.34
CA PHE A 53 -2.74 -7.23 8.00
C PHE A 53 -3.56 -5.94 7.78
N THR A 54 -4.53 -5.70 8.66
CA THR A 54 -5.44 -4.55 8.54
C THR A 54 -4.71 -3.22 8.72
N THR A 55 -3.66 -3.17 9.55
CA THR A 55 -2.82 -1.96 9.73
C THR A 55 -2.12 -1.58 8.42
N VAL A 56 -1.48 -2.54 7.76
CA VAL A 56 -0.74 -2.28 6.52
C VAL A 56 -1.69 -1.96 5.37
N CYS A 57 -2.75 -2.74 5.19
CA CYS A 57 -3.75 -2.45 4.16
C CYS A 57 -4.42 -1.08 4.39
N GLY A 58 -4.73 -0.73 5.64
CA GLY A 58 -5.31 0.56 6.01
C GLY A 58 -4.37 1.74 5.73
N PHE A 59 -3.07 1.59 6.01
CA PHE A 59 -2.07 2.61 5.68
C PHE A 59 -2.05 2.90 4.17
N PHE A 60 -1.98 1.86 3.33
CA PHE A 60 -1.96 2.05 1.89
C PHE A 60 -3.30 2.47 1.30
N GLU A 61 -4.42 2.09 1.91
CA GLU A 61 -5.74 2.59 1.55
C GLU A 61 -5.84 4.11 1.76
N LEU A 62 -5.46 4.60 2.95
CA LEU A 62 -5.37 6.03 3.24
C LEU A 62 -4.44 6.73 2.24
N SER A 63 -3.28 6.12 1.97
CA SER A 63 -2.30 6.66 1.03
C SER A 63 -2.88 6.80 -0.38
N GLY A 64 -3.65 5.79 -0.81
CA GLY A 64 -4.39 5.81 -2.06
C GLY A 64 -5.39 6.95 -2.14
N VAL A 65 -6.18 7.17 -1.08
CA VAL A 65 -7.12 8.30 -1.01
C VAL A 65 -6.38 9.63 -1.19
N LEU A 66 -5.30 9.86 -0.42
CA LEU A 66 -4.57 11.13 -0.45
C LEU A 66 -3.91 11.41 -1.80
N VAL A 67 -3.34 10.38 -2.44
CA VAL A 67 -2.73 10.49 -3.77
C VAL A 67 -3.81 10.67 -4.85
N ASN A 68 -4.90 9.90 -4.81
CA ASN A 68 -6.00 9.97 -5.77
C ASN A 68 -6.69 11.34 -5.74
N SER A 69 -6.86 11.92 -4.56
CA SER A 69 -7.43 13.25 -4.37
C SER A 69 -6.43 14.39 -4.62
N ARG A 70 -5.19 14.10 -5.06
CA ARG A 70 -4.12 15.09 -5.31
C ARG A 70 -3.79 15.97 -4.10
N LEU A 71 -4.01 15.44 -2.90
CA LEU A 71 -3.62 16.11 -1.66
C LEU A 71 -2.11 15.99 -1.44
N ILE A 72 -1.50 14.88 -1.85
CA ILE A 72 -0.05 14.67 -1.79
C ILE A 72 0.52 14.58 -3.21
N ASP A 73 1.76 15.04 -3.39
CA ASP A 73 2.45 14.85 -4.66
C ASP A 73 2.84 13.37 -4.83
N GLN A 74 2.31 12.74 -5.88
CA GLN A 74 2.52 11.31 -6.12
C GLN A 74 4.00 10.94 -6.31
N LYS A 75 4.84 11.84 -6.83
CA LYS A 75 6.25 11.51 -7.09
C LYS A 75 7.02 11.45 -5.78
N LEU A 76 6.84 12.45 -4.92
CA LEU A 76 7.42 12.45 -3.58
C LEU A 76 6.94 11.26 -2.76
N TYR A 77 5.65 10.94 -2.83
CA TYR A 77 5.12 9.75 -2.16
C TYR A 77 5.79 8.46 -2.67
N PHE A 78 5.91 8.26 -3.99
CA PHE A 78 6.52 7.06 -4.56
C PHE A 78 8.05 6.96 -4.44
N ASP A 79 8.73 8.08 -4.18
CA ASP A 79 10.14 8.09 -3.81
C ASP A 79 10.36 7.61 -2.35
N LEU A 80 9.38 7.80 -1.46
CA LEU A 80 9.43 7.38 -0.05
C LEU A 80 8.82 6.01 0.20
N PHE A 81 7.67 5.73 -0.40
CA PHE A 81 6.88 4.53 -0.14
C PHE A 81 6.73 3.69 -1.41
N ASN A 82 6.83 2.36 -1.24
CA ASN A 82 6.65 1.41 -2.33
C ASN A 82 5.48 0.46 -2.01
N PRO A 83 4.25 0.74 -2.49
CA PRO A 83 3.09 -0.12 -2.24
C PRO A 83 3.14 -1.46 -2.97
N ALA A 84 3.97 -1.60 -4.01
CA ALA A 84 3.89 -2.75 -4.92
C ALA A 84 4.14 -4.12 -4.27
N PRO A 85 5.19 -4.31 -3.45
CA PRO A 85 5.42 -5.61 -2.78
C PRO A 85 4.26 -6.00 -1.87
N PHE A 86 3.66 -5.02 -1.18
CA PHE A 86 2.55 -5.25 -0.27
C PHE A 86 1.28 -5.63 -1.02
N TRP A 87 0.96 -4.91 -2.11
CA TRP A 87 -0.20 -5.22 -2.93
C TRP A 87 -0.08 -6.61 -3.54
N GLU A 88 1.08 -6.94 -4.11
CA GLU A 88 1.32 -8.25 -4.72
C GLU A 88 1.11 -9.39 -3.72
N LYS A 89 1.54 -9.20 -2.47
CA LYS A 89 1.39 -10.20 -1.42
C LYS A 89 -0.05 -10.39 -0.94
N CYS A 90 -0.86 -9.33 -0.91
CA CYS A 90 -2.24 -9.43 -0.39
C CYS A 90 -3.34 -9.46 -1.44
N ARG A 91 -3.02 -9.27 -2.73
CA ARG A 91 -4.01 -9.12 -3.80
C ARG A 91 -5.07 -10.23 -3.80
N VAL A 92 -4.63 -11.50 -3.78
CA VAL A 92 -5.54 -12.67 -3.82
C VAL A 92 -6.44 -12.75 -2.58
N ILE A 93 -5.93 -12.32 -1.42
CA ILE A 93 -6.70 -12.25 -0.17
C ILE A 93 -7.75 -11.14 -0.27
N VAL A 94 -7.35 -9.95 -0.71
CA VAL A 94 -8.23 -8.77 -0.85
C VAL A 94 -9.32 -9.03 -1.90
N GLU A 95 -8.97 -9.62 -3.04
CA GLU A 95 -9.93 -10.02 -4.08
C GLU A 95 -10.99 -10.99 -3.49
N GLY A 96 -10.59 -11.99 -2.69
CA GLY A 96 -11.55 -12.89 -2.04
C GLY A 96 -12.39 -12.21 -0.94
N MET A 97 -11.84 -11.25 -0.19
CA MET A 97 -12.61 -10.44 0.78
C MET A 97 -13.76 -9.68 0.11
N ARG A 98 -13.60 -9.30 -1.17
CA ARG A 98 -14.61 -8.52 -1.91
C ARG A 98 -15.88 -9.28 -2.22
N ASN A 99 -15.90 -10.61 -2.06
CA ASN A 99 -17.13 -11.40 -2.10
C ASN A 99 -18.15 -10.95 -1.04
N HIS A 100 -17.67 -10.41 0.09
CA HIS A 100 -18.51 -9.89 1.18
C HIS A 100 -18.40 -8.37 1.36
N ARG A 101 -17.29 -7.77 0.93
CA ARG A 101 -17.02 -6.32 1.06
C ARG A 101 -16.50 -5.75 -0.27
N PRO A 102 -17.39 -5.49 -1.25
CA PRO A 102 -17.01 -5.25 -2.64
C PRO A 102 -15.95 -4.17 -2.89
N HIS A 103 -15.89 -3.15 -2.03
CA HIS A 103 -15.01 -1.98 -2.19
C HIS A 103 -13.80 -1.97 -1.25
N ILE A 104 -13.55 -3.06 -0.52
CA ILE A 104 -12.46 -3.05 0.46
C ILE A 104 -11.11 -2.92 -0.24
N TYR A 105 -10.30 -1.98 0.25
CA TYR A 105 -8.94 -1.67 -0.21
C TYR A 105 -8.81 -1.29 -1.70
N GLU A 106 -9.85 -0.71 -2.31
CA GLU A 106 -9.82 -0.27 -3.71
C GLU A 106 -8.84 0.89 -3.96
N ASN A 107 -8.61 1.76 -2.97
CA ASN A 107 -7.62 2.83 -3.12
C ASN A 107 -6.19 2.31 -2.99
N PHE A 108 -5.95 1.27 -2.20
CA PHE A 108 -4.66 0.58 -2.19
C PHE A 108 -4.34 -0.04 -3.56
N GLU A 109 -5.31 -0.74 -4.17
CA GLU A 109 -5.16 -1.28 -5.53
C GLU A 109 -4.85 -0.18 -6.55
N SER A 110 -5.62 0.92 -6.50
CA SER A 110 -5.44 2.09 -7.35
C SER A 110 -4.05 2.72 -7.17
N LEU A 111 -3.60 2.83 -5.92
CA LEU A 111 -2.28 3.36 -5.56
C LEU A 111 -1.16 2.50 -6.17
N ASN A 112 -1.28 1.17 -6.09
CA ASN A 112 -0.32 0.26 -6.71
C ASN A 112 -0.29 0.44 -8.23
N SER A 113 -1.45 0.49 -8.89
CA SER A 113 -1.53 0.72 -10.34
C SER A 113 -0.80 2.01 -10.76
N ARG A 114 -1.02 3.11 -10.04
CA ARG A 114 -0.31 4.39 -10.28
C ARG A 114 1.19 4.26 -10.07
N ARG A 115 1.63 3.51 -9.05
CA ARG A 115 3.05 3.27 -8.78
C ARG A 115 3.73 2.51 -9.92
N LEU A 116 3.06 1.52 -10.51
CA LEU A 116 3.57 0.77 -11.65
C LEU A 116 3.69 1.65 -12.90
N GLU A 117 2.67 2.47 -13.19
CA GLU A 117 2.73 3.46 -14.28
C GLU A 117 3.86 4.47 -14.11
N TRP A 118 4.02 5.00 -12.90
CA TRP A 118 5.10 5.92 -12.57
C TRP A 118 6.48 5.28 -12.78
N GLN A 119 6.64 4.01 -12.40
CA GLN A 119 7.89 3.28 -12.59
C GLN A 119 8.23 3.12 -14.07
N LYS A 120 7.24 2.74 -14.88
CA LYS A 120 7.40 2.57 -16.33
C LYS A 120 7.88 3.88 -16.96
N LYS A 121 7.18 4.99 -16.70
CA LYS A 121 7.55 6.32 -17.18
C LYS A 121 8.96 6.75 -16.76
N ARG A 122 9.40 6.37 -15.54
CA ARG A 122 10.75 6.67 -15.05
C ARG A 122 11.84 5.80 -15.67
N LYS A 123 11.53 4.56 -16.06
CA LYS A 123 12.44 3.70 -16.82
C LYS A 123 12.61 4.23 -18.24
N ASP A 124 11.52 4.56 -18.91
CA ASP A 124 11.53 5.07 -20.29
C ASP A 124 12.38 6.35 -20.41
N LYS A 125 12.21 7.31 -19.48
CA LYS A 125 13.03 8.53 -19.44
C LYS A 125 14.53 8.28 -19.25
N ARG A 126 14.90 7.26 -18.48
CA ARG A 126 16.30 6.87 -18.26
C ARG A 126 16.87 6.05 -19.41
N GLY A 127 16.03 5.38 -20.18
CA GLY A 127 16.40 4.72 -21.43
C GLY A 127 16.68 5.72 -22.54
N ILE A 128 15.85 6.77 -22.66
CA ILE A 128 16.04 7.87 -23.64
C ILE A 128 17.32 8.67 -23.35
N ALA A 129 17.70 8.84 -22.08
CA ALA A 129 18.95 9.52 -21.69
C ALA A 129 20.23 8.70 -21.93
N LYS A 130 20.12 7.45 -22.44
CA LYS A 130 21.24 6.53 -22.71
C LYS A 130 21.44 6.24 -24.21
N THR A 131 20.76 6.96 -25.09
CA THR A 131 20.93 6.97 -26.56
C THR A 131 21.27 8.37 -27.01
#